data_AF-A0AAD5BUJ3-F1
#
_entry.id   AF-A0AAD5BUJ3-F1
#
_cell.length_a   1.000
_cell.length_b   1.000
_cell.length_c   1.000
_cell.angle_alpha   90.00
_cell.angle_beta   90.00
_cell.angle_gamma   90.00
#
_symmetry.space_group_name_H-M   'P 1'
#
loop_
_entity.id
_entity.type
_entity.pdbx_description
1 polymer ?
#
loop_
_entity_poly.entity_id
_entity_poly.type
_entity_poly.pdbx_seq_one_letter_code
_entity_poly.pdbx_strand_id
1 'polypeptide(L)'
;MASPPSTTTTTVATFLLLLHAAVVARSQSYIGVNYGRVADNLPPPSATAKLLQTTSFEKVRLYEADSSIIKALANTNIGITIGAANDAIPPMAADVSFAKTWIGANVLPYYPSSKIILINVGNEVLQYGTPELKTQLLPAMKNMQSALEEASLGGKIKVSTVHSMSVLGQSEPPSAGRFDPSVVDLLKGLLEFNKETGSPFMINPYPFFAYQTDPRPETLAFCLFQPNAGRPDSGTNVKYMNMFDAQVDAVKAALNAMSFNDVEIVVAETGWPYKGGDDEAGATIENAKAYNGNLVAHLRSMVGTPLMPGKSIDTYLFALYDEDLKPGKPSERAFGIYNVDLTPIYDANLSKGSQGGLANAPAPTISPPTDAPTTSGATTLPTNTSTTPNTTTPRDSPTARVNASKNDATLDKMGASLIIVVSLAVALML
;
A
#
# COMPACT_ATOMS: atom_id res chain seq x y z
N MET A 1 -35.82 45.64 -21.88
CA MET A 1 -34.53 46.20 -21.40
C MET A 1 -34.21 45.49 -20.10
N ALA A 2 -33.25 44.57 -20.11
CA ALA A 2 -32.79 43.92 -18.88
C ALA A 2 -31.67 44.80 -18.29
N SER A 3 -31.83 45.19 -17.02
CA SER A 3 -30.84 45.98 -16.30
C SER A 3 -29.51 45.22 -16.20
N PRO A 4 -28.36 45.89 -16.37
CA PRO A 4 -27.07 45.23 -16.20
C PRO A 4 -26.89 44.77 -14.75
N PRO A 5 -26.29 43.59 -14.50
CA PRO A 5 -26.04 43.11 -13.16
C PRO A 5 -25.10 44.08 -12.42
N SER A 6 -25.41 44.34 -11.14
CA SER A 6 -24.65 45.27 -10.31
C SER A 6 -23.22 44.77 -10.08
N THR A 7 -22.25 45.63 -10.32
CA THR A 7 -20.80 45.36 -10.21
C THR A 7 -20.40 44.83 -8.83
N THR A 8 -21.17 45.16 -7.79
CA THR A 8 -20.99 44.70 -6.41
C THR A 8 -21.25 43.19 -6.27
N THR A 9 -22.22 42.63 -6.99
CA THR A 9 -22.58 41.21 -6.90
C THR A 9 -21.50 40.31 -7.53
N THR A 10 -20.89 40.77 -8.63
CA THR A 10 -19.79 40.06 -9.29
C THR A 10 -18.55 40.01 -8.41
N THR A 11 -18.22 41.11 -7.72
CA THR A 11 -17.01 41.21 -6.87
C THR A 11 -17.10 40.30 -5.63
N VAL A 12 -18.28 40.19 -5.01
CA VAL A 12 -18.51 39.30 -3.86
C VAL A 12 -18.47 37.83 -4.26
N ALA A 13 -19.01 37.49 -5.44
CA ALA A 13 -18.94 36.13 -5.97
C ALA A 13 -17.50 35.69 -6.28
N THR A 14 -16.67 36.58 -6.85
CA THR A 14 -15.24 36.29 -7.10
C THR A 14 -14.46 36.13 -5.80
N PHE A 15 -14.74 36.95 -4.78
CA PHE A 15 -14.09 36.83 -3.47
C PHE A 15 -14.48 35.55 -2.73
N LEU A 16 -15.75 35.14 -2.79
CA LEU A 16 -16.22 33.86 -2.25
C LEU A 16 -15.63 32.65 -3.00
N LEU A 17 -15.45 32.75 -4.33
CA LEU A 17 -14.80 31.71 -5.14
C LEU A 17 -13.30 31.59 -4.81
N LEU A 18 -12.62 32.71 -4.56
CA LEU A 18 -11.22 32.74 -4.12
C LEU A 18 -11.05 32.22 -2.68
N LEU A 19 -12.00 32.51 -1.78
CA LEU A 19 -12.04 31.93 -0.43
C LEU A 19 -12.36 30.42 -0.46
N HIS A 20 -13.23 29.95 -1.35
CA HIS A 20 -13.45 28.51 -1.56
C HIS A 20 -12.22 27.85 -2.18
N ALA A 21 -11.54 28.48 -3.15
CA ALA A 21 -10.29 27.98 -3.71
C ALA A 21 -9.16 27.95 -2.66
N ALA A 22 -9.11 28.93 -1.75
CA ALA A 22 -8.14 28.96 -0.64
C ALA A 22 -8.47 27.94 0.48
N VAL A 23 -9.75 27.60 0.68
CA VAL A 23 -10.17 26.53 1.62
C VAL A 23 -10.01 25.13 1.00
N VAL A 24 -10.01 25.01 -0.33
CA VAL A 24 -9.78 23.76 -1.08
C VAL A 24 -8.28 23.55 -1.39
N ALA A 25 -7.45 24.59 -1.35
CA ALA A 25 -6.00 24.47 -1.25
C ALA A 25 -5.57 24.10 0.18
N ARG A 26 -6.15 23.06 0.76
CA ARG A 26 -5.51 22.38 1.89
C ARG A 26 -4.19 21.84 1.38
N SER A 27 -3.09 22.16 2.07
CA SER A 27 -1.80 21.48 1.93
C SER A 27 -2.09 19.99 1.79
N GLN A 28 -1.76 19.42 0.63
CA GLN A 28 -2.17 18.06 0.33
C GLN A 28 -1.19 17.10 1.02
N SER A 29 -1.55 16.69 2.24
CA SER A 29 -0.73 15.94 3.21
C SER A 29 -0.47 14.48 2.83
N TYR A 30 -0.54 14.09 1.55
CA TYR A 30 -0.48 12.67 1.16
C TYR A 30 0.95 12.09 1.11
N ILE A 31 2.00 12.91 0.99
CA ILE A 31 3.39 12.42 0.97
C ILE A 31 3.96 12.40 2.40
N GLY A 32 4.28 11.20 2.87
CA GLY A 32 5.04 10.97 4.10
C GLY A 32 6.35 10.23 3.84
N VAL A 33 7.11 10.01 4.91
CA VAL A 33 8.35 9.23 4.88
C VAL A 33 8.49 8.37 6.14
N ASN A 34 9.07 7.20 6.01
CA ASN A 34 9.47 6.36 7.14
C ASN A 34 10.82 6.85 7.69
N TYR A 35 10.88 7.07 9.00
CA TYR A 35 12.12 7.37 9.72
C TYR A 35 12.52 6.14 10.52
N GLY A 36 13.27 5.25 9.85
CA GLY A 36 13.89 4.08 10.45
C GLY A 36 15.10 4.45 11.30
N ARG A 37 15.42 3.58 12.27
CA ARG A 37 16.46 3.81 13.29
C ARG A 37 17.37 2.61 13.54
N VAL A 38 17.35 1.61 12.67
CA VAL A 38 18.29 0.49 12.72
C VAL A 38 19.64 0.94 12.14
N ALA A 39 20.24 1.94 12.79
CA ALA A 39 21.49 2.60 12.42
C ALA A 39 22.14 3.28 13.63
N ASP A 40 23.46 3.43 13.58
CA ASP A 40 24.24 4.13 14.63
C ASP A 40 24.85 5.47 14.18
N ASN A 41 24.62 5.86 12.92
CA ASN A 41 25.24 7.02 12.27
C ASN A 41 24.24 8.15 11.91
N LEU A 42 22.98 8.05 12.36
CA LEU A 42 21.91 8.97 11.99
C LEU A 42 22.17 10.42 12.47
N PRO A 43 21.72 11.43 11.70
CA PRO A 43 21.84 12.81 12.11
C PRO A 43 21.01 13.12 13.37
N PRO A 44 21.35 14.19 14.11
CA PRO A 44 20.57 14.61 15.26
C PRO A 44 19.08 14.85 14.90
N PRO A 45 18.12 14.49 15.77
CA PRO A 45 16.69 14.64 15.48
C PRO A 45 16.26 16.06 15.08
N SER A 46 16.92 17.10 15.60
CA SER A 46 16.65 18.50 15.25
C SER A 46 17.08 18.85 13.81
N ALA A 47 18.14 18.21 13.30
CA ALA A 47 18.57 18.35 11.93
C ALA A 47 17.58 17.65 10.98
N THR A 48 17.14 16.45 11.34
CA THR A 48 16.06 15.73 10.65
C THR A 48 14.76 16.53 10.61
N ALA A 49 14.33 17.12 11.72
CA ALA A 49 13.14 17.96 11.77
C ALA A 49 13.24 19.17 10.81
N LYS A 50 14.40 19.83 10.77
CA LYS A 50 14.67 20.92 9.82
C LYS A 50 14.64 20.44 8.37
N LEU A 51 15.26 19.28 8.08
CA LEU A 51 15.23 18.69 6.75
C LEU A 51 13.78 18.47 6.30
N LEU A 52 12.95 17.82 7.12
CA LEU A 52 11.55 17.57 6.79
C LEU A 52 10.77 18.87 6.50
N GLN A 53 11.05 19.97 7.20
CA GLN A 53 10.43 21.27 6.91
C GLN A 53 10.79 21.86 5.55
N THR A 54 11.90 21.42 4.93
CA THR A 54 12.35 21.88 3.59
C THR A 54 11.84 21.00 2.44
N THR A 55 11.22 19.85 2.75
CA THR A 55 10.72 18.88 1.76
C THR A 55 9.20 18.87 1.68
N SER A 56 8.65 18.13 0.72
CA SER A 56 7.21 17.93 0.55
C SER A 56 6.62 16.93 1.54
N PHE A 57 7.42 16.41 2.49
CA PHE A 57 6.93 15.51 3.51
C PHE A 57 6.11 16.27 4.53
N GLU A 58 4.82 15.95 4.59
CA GLU A 58 3.91 16.49 5.60
C GLU A 58 3.62 15.49 6.71
N LYS A 59 4.10 14.24 6.56
CA LYS A 59 3.97 13.18 7.57
C LYS A 59 5.28 12.41 7.72
N VAL A 60 5.52 11.91 8.92
CA VAL A 60 6.59 10.95 9.21
C VAL A 60 6.02 9.76 9.97
N ARG A 61 6.47 8.56 9.63
CA ARG A 61 6.17 7.33 10.36
C ARG A 61 7.40 6.88 11.12
N LEU A 62 7.21 6.66 12.42
CA LEU A 62 8.19 6.13 13.35
C LEU A 62 7.79 4.70 13.70
N TYR A 63 8.74 3.77 13.68
CA TYR A 63 8.50 2.37 14.07
C TYR A 63 8.31 2.20 15.58
N GLU A 64 8.79 3.18 16.36
CA GLU A 64 8.67 3.26 17.81
C GLU A 64 8.29 4.68 18.25
N ALA A 65 7.86 4.83 19.50
CA ALA A 65 7.55 6.13 20.10
C ALA A 65 8.82 6.89 20.57
N ASP A 66 9.73 7.18 19.64
CA ASP A 66 10.97 7.90 19.94
C ASP A 66 10.72 9.36 20.37
N SER A 67 10.83 9.61 21.67
CA SER A 67 10.64 10.93 22.26
C SER A 67 11.52 12.03 21.65
N SER A 68 12.71 11.70 21.15
CA SER A 68 13.69 12.69 20.70
C SER A 68 13.25 13.36 19.40
N ILE A 69 12.83 12.57 18.40
CA ILE A 69 12.28 13.10 17.14
C ILE A 69 10.87 13.64 17.32
N ILE A 70 10.04 13.03 18.17
CA ILE A 70 8.70 13.56 18.48
C ILE A 70 8.82 14.99 19.03
N LYS A 71 9.73 15.23 19.99
CA LYS A 71 10.01 16.58 20.52
C LYS A 71 10.59 17.52 19.46
N ALA A 72 11.53 17.03 18.63
CA ALA A 72 12.14 17.84 17.59
C ALA A 72 11.13 18.33 16.54
N LEU A 73 10.02 17.59 16.34
CA LEU A 73 8.94 17.94 15.44
C LEU A 73 7.83 18.81 16.08
N ALA A 74 7.97 19.20 17.34
CA ALA A 74 7.00 20.07 17.99
C ALA A 74 6.83 21.39 17.23
N ASN A 75 5.59 21.81 17.03
CA ASN A 75 5.18 23.03 16.33
C ASN A 75 5.60 23.11 14.84
N THR A 76 6.00 21.99 14.22
CA THR A 76 6.33 21.93 12.79
C THR A 76 5.12 21.69 11.88
N ASN A 77 3.99 21.29 12.46
CA ASN A 77 2.77 20.80 11.77
C ASN A 77 2.92 19.49 10.96
N ILE A 78 4.10 18.87 10.95
CA ILE A 78 4.31 17.55 10.36
C ILE A 78 3.53 16.51 11.17
N GLY A 79 2.67 15.74 10.51
CA GLY A 79 1.93 14.65 11.13
C GLY A 79 2.85 13.50 11.52
N ILE A 80 2.65 12.95 12.72
CA ILE A 80 3.50 11.88 13.25
C ILE A 80 2.63 10.62 13.42
N THR A 81 3.03 9.56 12.74
CA THR A 81 2.58 8.20 13.04
C THR A 81 3.62 7.53 13.93
N ILE A 82 3.21 6.99 15.07
CA ILE A 82 4.13 6.31 16.00
C ILE A 82 3.77 4.83 16.14
N GLY A 83 4.77 3.97 16.19
CA GLY A 83 4.59 2.54 16.40
C GLY A 83 4.61 2.16 17.89
N ALA A 84 3.71 1.28 18.29
CA ALA A 84 3.92 0.38 19.41
C ALA A 84 4.50 -0.92 18.84
N ALA A 85 5.71 -1.27 19.25
CA ALA A 85 6.42 -2.44 18.74
C ALA A 85 5.66 -3.75 19.01
N ASN A 86 6.03 -4.81 18.28
CA ASN A 86 5.33 -6.10 18.34
C ASN A 86 5.38 -6.73 19.75
N ASP A 87 6.45 -6.53 20.49
CA ASP A 87 6.64 -6.97 21.88
C ASP A 87 5.68 -6.31 22.88
N ALA A 88 5.16 -5.13 22.55
CA ALA A 88 4.16 -4.43 23.35
C ALA A 88 2.75 -5.00 23.18
N ILE A 89 2.49 -5.81 22.14
CA ILE A 89 1.15 -6.34 21.84
C ILE A 89 0.64 -7.26 22.96
N PRO A 90 1.38 -8.29 23.43
CA PRO A 90 0.86 -9.20 24.45
C PRO A 90 0.43 -8.52 25.76
N PRO A 91 1.24 -7.67 26.41
CA PRO A 91 0.81 -7.00 27.64
C PRO A 91 -0.31 -5.98 27.37
N MET A 92 -0.32 -5.32 26.21
CA MET A 92 -1.38 -4.38 25.83
C MET A 92 -2.71 -5.06 25.55
N ALA A 93 -2.69 -6.27 24.98
CA ALA A 93 -3.87 -7.10 24.77
C ALA A 93 -4.46 -7.60 26.09
N ALA A 94 -3.60 -7.95 27.05
CA ALA A 94 -4.01 -8.54 28.32
C ALA A 94 -4.61 -7.51 29.29
N ASP A 95 -4.12 -6.26 29.28
CA ASP A 95 -4.54 -5.23 30.25
C ASP A 95 -4.58 -3.82 29.63
N VAL A 96 -5.76 -3.19 29.69
CA VAL A 96 -5.94 -1.80 29.27
C VAL A 96 -5.08 -0.82 30.08
N SER A 97 -4.70 -1.15 31.32
CA SER A 97 -3.82 -0.31 32.14
C SER A 97 -2.42 -0.16 31.52
N PHE A 98 -1.96 -1.19 30.80
CA PHE A 98 -0.72 -1.12 30.02
C PHE A 98 -0.87 -0.11 28.87
N ALA A 99 -1.98 -0.16 28.13
CA ALA A 99 -2.25 0.80 27.06
C ALA A 99 -2.32 2.25 27.59
N LYS A 100 -2.97 2.47 28.74
CA LYS A 100 -3.01 3.79 29.41
C LYS A 100 -1.63 4.29 29.79
N THR A 101 -0.81 3.41 30.36
CA THR A 101 0.59 3.73 30.73
C THR A 101 1.40 4.07 29.49
N TRP A 102 1.23 3.31 28.41
CA TRP A 102 1.88 3.56 27.12
C TRP A 102 1.49 4.93 26.56
N ILE A 103 0.20 5.28 26.54
CA ILE A 103 -0.29 6.61 26.12
C ILE A 103 0.27 7.73 27.01
N GLY A 104 0.30 7.51 28.33
CA GLY A 104 0.84 8.47 29.30
C GLY A 104 2.33 8.75 29.11
N ALA A 105 3.11 7.76 28.66
CA ALA A 105 4.54 7.91 28.39
C ALA A 105 4.84 8.47 26.98
N ASN A 106 4.07 8.04 25.98
CA ASN A 106 4.44 8.18 24.57
C ASN A 106 3.62 9.20 23.79
N VAL A 107 2.49 9.66 24.33
CA VAL A 107 1.57 10.58 23.63
C VAL A 107 1.33 11.85 24.43
N LEU A 108 0.85 11.72 25.68
CA LEU A 108 0.44 12.87 26.50
C LEU A 108 1.53 13.92 26.72
N PRO A 109 2.83 13.56 26.88
CA PRO A 109 3.87 14.56 27.08
C PRO A 109 4.17 15.43 25.86
N TYR A 110 3.70 15.03 24.67
CA TYR A 110 4.06 15.65 23.40
C TYR A 110 2.88 16.31 22.69
N TYR A 111 1.68 15.73 22.82
CA TYR A 111 0.47 16.24 22.19
C TYR A 111 -0.11 17.44 22.98
N PRO A 112 -0.57 18.53 22.31
CA PRO A 112 -0.70 18.72 20.87
C PRO A 112 0.50 19.38 20.19
N SER A 113 1.57 19.73 20.93
CA SER A 113 2.71 20.45 20.34
C SER A 113 3.36 19.65 19.20
N SER A 114 3.51 18.34 19.38
CA SER A 114 3.82 17.39 18.33
C SER A 114 2.54 16.78 17.80
N LYS A 115 2.31 16.90 16.49
CA LYS A 115 1.06 16.50 15.82
C LYS A 115 1.01 14.99 15.60
N ILE A 116 0.89 14.23 16.68
CA ILE A 116 0.65 12.78 16.62
C ILE A 116 -0.77 12.57 16.06
N ILE A 117 -0.89 11.80 14.98
CA ILE A 117 -2.16 11.59 14.24
C ILE A 117 -2.61 10.14 14.23
N LEU A 118 -1.67 9.19 14.36
CA LEU A 118 -1.93 7.77 14.21
C LEU A 118 -0.96 6.96 15.07
N ILE A 119 -1.46 5.88 15.66
CA ILE A 119 -0.67 4.87 16.35
C ILE A 119 -0.76 3.57 15.55
N ASN A 120 0.38 2.99 15.22
CA ASN A 120 0.47 1.65 14.65
C ASN A 120 0.76 0.65 15.75
N VAL A 121 -0.21 -0.21 16.09
CA VAL A 121 0.00 -1.34 17.00
C VAL A 121 0.57 -2.48 16.18
N GLY A 122 1.87 -2.69 16.29
CA GLY A 122 2.63 -3.68 15.54
C GLY A 122 2.90 -3.33 14.08
N ASN A 123 3.80 -4.10 13.49
CA ASN A 123 4.22 -4.05 12.11
C ASN A 123 4.29 -5.47 11.52
N GLU A 124 3.53 -5.72 10.45
CA GLU A 124 3.49 -6.96 9.67
C GLU A 124 3.24 -8.24 10.51
N VAL A 125 2.50 -8.09 11.61
CA VAL A 125 2.21 -9.15 12.59
C VAL A 125 1.54 -10.37 11.95
N LEU A 126 0.64 -10.15 11.00
CA LEU A 126 -0.07 -11.25 10.33
C LEU A 126 0.85 -12.10 9.44
N GLN A 127 1.99 -11.57 9.02
CA GLN A 127 3.01 -12.33 8.30
C GLN A 127 3.96 -13.04 9.28
N TYR A 128 4.61 -12.28 10.16
CA TYR A 128 5.75 -12.78 10.95
C TYR A 128 5.45 -13.16 12.39
N GLY A 129 4.30 -12.75 12.93
CA GLY A 129 3.92 -13.06 14.30
C GLY A 129 3.66 -14.55 14.54
N THR A 130 3.85 -14.99 15.78
CA THR A 130 3.36 -16.32 16.19
C THR A 130 1.83 -16.36 16.13
N PRO A 131 1.20 -17.55 16.07
CA PRO A 131 -0.25 -17.66 16.13
C PRO A 131 -0.86 -16.87 17.31
N GLU A 132 -0.22 -16.92 18.47
CA GLU A 132 -0.65 -16.21 19.68
C GLU A 132 -0.60 -14.69 19.46
N LEU A 133 0.51 -14.17 18.97
CA LEU A 133 0.69 -12.73 18.70
C LEU A 133 -0.35 -12.21 17.71
N LYS A 134 -0.66 -12.98 16.66
CA LYS A 134 -1.69 -12.63 15.67
C LYS A 134 -3.08 -12.50 16.31
N THR A 135 -3.43 -13.41 17.23
CA THR A 135 -4.74 -13.33 17.92
C THR A 135 -4.83 -12.19 18.93
N GLN A 136 -3.69 -11.74 19.48
CA GLN A 136 -3.61 -10.65 20.46
C GLN A 136 -3.66 -9.25 19.84
N LEU A 137 -3.43 -9.12 18.53
CA LEU A 137 -3.36 -7.85 17.83
C LEU A 137 -4.65 -7.01 17.97
N LEU A 138 -5.81 -7.61 17.69
CA LEU A 138 -7.10 -6.90 17.77
C LEU A 138 -7.43 -6.45 19.21
N PRO A 139 -7.32 -7.30 20.26
CA PRO A 139 -7.45 -6.86 21.64
C PRO A 139 -6.51 -5.71 22.02
N ALA A 140 -5.24 -5.74 21.61
CA ALA A 140 -4.30 -4.65 21.87
C ALA A 140 -4.73 -3.34 21.21
N MET A 141 -5.17 -3.38 19.95
CA MET A 141 -5.71 -2.20 19.24
C MET A 141 -6.96 -1.63 19.93
N LYS A 142 -7.87 -2.49 20.39
CA LYS A 142 -9.05 -2.06 21.16
C LYS A 142 -8.67 -1.38 22.47
N ASN A 143 -7.74 -1.96 23.23
CA ASN A 143 -7.26 -1.36 24.48
C ASN A 143 -6.54 -0.02 24.25
N MET A 144 -5.74 0.11 23.18
CA MET A 144 -5.12 1.38 22.78
C MET A 144 -6.16 2.43 22.42
N GLN A 145 -7.20 2.06 21.68
CA GLN A 145 -8.32 2.95 21.33
C GLN A 145 -9.07 3.43 22.59
N SER A 146 -9.41 2.52 23.51
CA SER A 146 -10.05 2.88 24.78
C SER A 146 -9.18 3.81 25.64
N ALA A 147 -7.86 3.59 25.67
CA ALA A 147 -6.93 4.48 26.38
C ALA A 147 -6.90 5.90 25.78
N LEU A 148 -6.96 6.02 24.44
CA LEU A 148 -7.08 7.32 23.78
C LEU A 148 -8.41 8.02 24.07
N GLU A 149 -9.52 7.26 24.09
CA GLU A 149 -10.84 7.79 24.43
C GLU A 149 -10.88 8.35 25.85
N GLU A 150 -10.36 7.62 26.82
CA GLU A 150 -10.25 8.07 28.21
C GLU A 150 -9.35 9.32 28.35
N ALA A 151 -8.30 9.41 27.55
CA ALA A 151 -7.45 10.60 27.46
C ALA A 151 -8.08 11.77 26.66
N SER A 152 -9.33 11.65 26.19
CA SER A 152 -10.00 12.65 25.34
C SER A 152 -9.25 12.95 24.02
N LEU A 153 -8.51 11.96 23.53
CA LEU A 153 -7.79 11.94 22.25
C LEU A 153 -8.45 11.04 21.21
N GLY A 154 -9.48 10.28 21.60
CA GLY A 154 -10.33 9.52 20.68
C GLY A 154 -10.84 10.39 19.54
N GLY A 155 -10.70 9.90 18.30
CA GLY A 155 -11.07 10.62 17.08
C GLY A 155 -10.04 11.66 16.60
N LYS A 156 -9.16 12.17 17.49
CA LYS A 156 -8.04 13.07 17.14
C LYS A 156 -6.80 12.27 16.73
N ILE A 157 -6.54 11.18 17.44
CA ILE A 157 -5.49 10.20 17.13
C ILE A 157 -6.22 8.90 16.80
N LYS A 158 -5.84 8.28 15.68
CA LYS A 158 -6.39 6.98 15.25
C LYS A 158 -5.46 5.84 15.69
N VAL A 159 -5.98 4.62 15.70
CA VAL A 159 -5.20 3.39 15.96
C VAL A 159 -5.36 2.47 14.76
N SER A 160 -4.26 1.98 14.20
CA SER A 160 -4.27 0.95 13.15
C SER A 160 -3.13 -0.03 13.36
N THR A 161 -2.93 -0.95 12.43
CA THR A 161 -1.77 -1.84 12.33
C THR A 161 -1.29 -1.86 10.88
N VAL A 162 -0.04 -2.25 10.66
CA VAL A 162 0.56 -2.27 9.31
C VAL A 162 0.65 -3.71 8.81
N HIS A 163 0.19 -3.91 7.58
CA HIS A 163 0.20 -5.20 6.90
C HIS A 163 1.23 -5.21 5.78
N SER A 164 1.81 -6.38 5.51
CA SER A 164 2.50 -6.62 4.25
C SER A 164 1.50 -7.08 3.20
N MET A 165 1.92 -7.10 1.92
CA MET A 165 1.10 -7.67 0.84
C MET A 165 0.82 -9.17 1.00
N SER A 166 1.49 -9.89 1.91
CA SER A 166 1.26 -11.33 2.15
C SER A 166 -0.10 -11.63 2.80
N VAL A 167 -0.83 -10.60 3.23
CA VAL A 167 -2.23 -10.76 3.66
C VAL A 167 -3.16 -11.10 2.51
N LEU A 168 -2.73 -10.91 1.25
CA LEU A 168 -3.46 -11.33 0.06
C LEU A 168 -3.09 -12.77 -0.33
N GLY A 169 -4.11 -13.62 -0.55
CA GLY A 169 -3.94 -14.93 -1.15
C GLY A 169 -4.06 -14.89 -2.68
N GLN A 170 -4.74 -13.88 -3.20
CA GLN A 170 -4.83 -13.59 -4.64
C GLN A 170 -4.70 -12.08 -4.86
N SER A 171 -3.89 -11.68 -5.84
CA SER A 171 -3.66 -10.27 -6.19
C SER A 171 -3.56 -10.02 -7.71
N GLU A 172 -3.56 -11.07 -8.52
CA GLU A 172 -3.49 -10.99 -9.99
C GLU A 172 -4.62 -11.80 -10.63
N PRO A 173 -5.43 -11.20 -11.54
CA PRO A 173 -5.46 -9.76 -11.81
C PRO A 173 -5.94 -8.96 -10.57
N PRO A 174 -5.68 -7.65 -10.47
CA PRO A 174 -6.07 -6.84 -9.30
C PRO A 174 -7.55 -6.98 -8.91
N SER A 175 -8.48 -7.07 -9.86
CA SER A 175 -9.91 -7.27 -9.59
C SER A 175 -10.25 -8.58 -8.86
N ALA A 176 -9.37 -9.58 -8.97
CA ALA A 176 -9.45 -10.85 -8.26
C ALA A 176 -8.82 -10.78 -6.85
N GLY A 177 -8.37 -9.60 -6.40
CA GLY A 177 -7.77 -9.39 -5.09
C GLY A 177 -8.61 -9.99 -3.96
N ARG A 178 -8.04 -10.91 -3.18
CA ARG A 178 -8.69 -11.55 -2.02
C ARG A 178 -7.68 -11.78 -0.91
N PHE A 179 -8.13 -11.58 0.34
CA PHE A 179 -7.31 -11.91 1.50
C PHE A 179 -7.07 -13.42 1.61
N ASP A 180 -5.90 -13.78 2.13
CA ASP A 180 -5.48 -15.16 2.29
C ASP A 180 -6.38 -15.88 3.32
N PRO A 181 -6.92 -17.06 2.99
CA PRO A 181 -7.80 -17.81 3.89
C PRO A 181 -7.19 -18.13 5.27
N SER A 182 -5.86 -18.16 5.40
CA SER A 182 -5.18 -18.42 6.67
C SER A 182 -5.24 -17.25 7.66
N VAL A 183 -5.53 -16.03 7.20
CA VAL A 183 -5.58 -14.82 8.04
C VAL A 183 -6.90 -14.04 7.92
N VAL A 184 -7.80 -14.45 7.02
CA VAL A 184 -9.03 -13.71 6.70
C VAL A 184 -9.95 -13.49 7.91
N ASP A 185 -10.06 -14.45 8.82
CA ASP A 185 -10.91 -14.31 10.02
C ASP A 185 -10.34 -13.27 10.99
N LEU A 186 -9.02 -13.21 11.15
CA LEU A 186 -8.35 -12.19 11.95
C LEU A 186 -8.49 -10.81 11.30
N LEU A 187 -8.29 -10.73 9.99
CA LEU A 187 -8.47 -9.50 9.21
C LEU A 187 -9.88 -8.97 9.30
N LYS A 188 -10.90 -9.84 9.27
CA LYS A 188 -12.29 -9.40 9.41
C LYS A 188 -12.50 -8.56 10.68
N GLY A 189 -12.01 -9.04 11.82
CA GLY A 189 -12.11 -8.30 13.09
C GLY A 189 -11.32 -6.99 13.11
N LEU A 190 -10.15 -6.96 12.45
CA LEU A 190 -9.36 -5.73 12.28
C LEU A 190 -10.08 -4.72 11.38
N LEU A 191 -10.69 -5.17 10.29
CA LEU A 191 -11.45 -4.34 9.35
C LEU A 191 -12.75 -3.80 9.97
N GLU A 192 -13.43 -4.60 10.78
CA GLU A 192 -14.56 -4.13 11.61
C GLU A 192 -14.11 -2.99 12.53
N PHE A 193 -12.98 -3.16 13.22
CA PHE A 193 -12.40 -2.12 14.06
C PHE A 193 -12.01 -0.86 13.25
N ASN A 194 -11.38 -1.02 12.08
CA ASN A 194 -11.06 0.10 11.19
C ASN A 194 -12.31 0.89 10.79
N LYS A 195 -13.37 0.17 10.41
CA LYS A 195 -14.66 0.76 10.03
C LYS A 195 -15.33 1.49 11.20
N GLU A 196 -15.39 0.88 12.38
CA GLU A 196 -16.01 1.46 13.58
C GLU A 196 -15.28 2.72 14.06
N THR A 197 -13.95 2.74 13.96
CA THR A 197 -13.13 3.86 14.45
C THR A 197 -12.81 4.90 13.38
N GLY A 198 -13.16 4.63 12.11
CA GLY A 198 -12.74 5.44 10.96
C GLY A 198 -11.22 5.51 10.82
N SER A 199 -10.54 4.40 11.11
CA SER A 199 -9.08 4.27 11.04
C SER A 199 -8.67 3.54 9.75
N PRO A 200 -7.54 3.90 9.11
CA PRO A 200 -7.18 3.34 7.82
C PRO A 200 -6.68 1.89 7.91
N PHE A 201 -6.85 1.13 6.83
CA PHE A 201 -6.10 -0.11 6.58
C PHE A 201 -4.72 0.27 6.03
N MET A 202 -3.65 -0.06 6.75
CA MET A 202 -2.29 0.29 6.34
C MET A 202 -1.56 -0.90 5.73
N ILE A 203 -0.92 -0.69 4.59
CA ILE A 203 -0.33 -1.77 3.77
C ILE A 203 1.03 -1.36 3.19
N ASN A 204 1.92 -2.34 2.98
CA ASN A 204 3.26 -2.16 2.43
C ASN A 204 3.40 -2.78 1.02
N PRO A 205 2.88 -2.12 -0.05
CA PRO A 205 3.08 -2.54 -1.43
C PRO A 205 4.48 -2.17 -1.91
N TYR A 206 5.28 -3.17 -2.27
CA TYR A 206 6.63 -2.97 -2.82
C TYR A 206 6.75 -3.54 -4.24
N PRO A 207 6.62 -2.71 -5.28
CA PRO A 207 6.91 -3.09 -6.66
C PRO A 207 8.33 -3.63 -6.89
N PHE A 208 9.31 -3.21 -6.07
CA PHE A 208 10.68 -3.72 -6.11
C PHE A 208 10.74 -5.24 -5.91
N PHE A 209 10.08 -5.77 -4.87
CA PHE A 209 10.09 -7.22 -4.60
C PHE A 209 9.34 -8.01 -5.67
N ALA A 210 8.29 -7.43 -6.28
CA ALA A 210 7.61 -8.04 -7.43
C ALA A 210 8.51 -8.07 -8.68
N TYR A 211 9.37 -7.05 -8.88
CA TYR A 211 10.34 -7.05 -9.96
C TYR A 211 11.45 -8.10 -9.74
N GLN A 212 11.89 -8.32 -8.50
CA GLN A 212 12.91 -9.34 -8.19
C GLN A 212 12.49 -10.75 -8.62
N THR A 213 11.19 -11.06 -8.66
CA THR A 213 10.68 -12.37 -9.09
C THR A 213 10.42 -12.45 -10.61
N ASP A 214 10.43 -11.30 -11.30
CA ASP A 214 10.22 -11.20 -12.75
C ASP A 214 11.05 -10.05 -13.37
N PRO A 215 12.38 -10.23 -13.53
CA PRO A 215 13.31 -9.14 -13.82
C PRO A 215 13.33 -8.71 -15.30
N ARG A 216 12.23 -8.89 -16.03
CA ARG A 216 12.14 -8.52 -17.46
C ARG A 216 12.01 -7.00 -17.65
N PRO A 217 12.53 -6.41 -18.75
CA PRO A 217 12.49 -4.97 -18.98
C PRO A 217 11.08 -4.36 -18.96
N GLU A 218 10.06 -5.07 -19.46
CA GLU A 218 8.67 -4.61 -19.44
C GLU A 218 8.08 -4.59 -18.02
N THR A 219 8.52 -5.49 -17.15
CA THR A 219 8.13 -5.48 -15.73
C THR A 219 8.84 -4.35 -15.00
N LEU A 220 10.10 -4.07 -15.31
CA LEU A 220 10.80 -2.92 -14.75
C LEU A 220 10.10 -1.61 -15.12
N ALA A 221 9.78 -1.41 -16.41
CA ALA A 221 9.09 -0.20 -16.87
C ALA A 221 7.73 -0.02 -16.17
N PHE A 222 6.99 -1.12 -15.98
CA PHE A 222 5.71 -1.14 -15.26
C PHE A 222 5.88 -0.82 -13.76
N CYS A 223 6.93 -1.33 -13.10
CA CYS A 223 7.19 -1.02 -11.70
C CYS A 223 7.68 0.42 -11.47
N LEU A 224 8.42 0.99 -12.44
CA LEU A 224 9.02 2.33 -12.35
C LEU A 224 8.12 3.45 -12.88
N PHE A 225 6.84 3.19 -13.16
CA PHE A 225 5.90 4.15 -13.78
C PHE A 225 6.38 4.72 -15.13
N GLN A 226 7.25 4.00 -15.84
CA GLN A 226 7.76 4.42 -17.14
C GLN A 226 6.77 4.06 -18.27
N PRO A 227 6.88 4.69 -19.46
CA PRO A 227 6.07 4.30 -20.61
C PRO A 227 6.15 2.80 -20.89
N ASN A 228 4.99 2.15 -20.90
CA ASN A 228 4.86 0.72 -21.13
C ASN A 228 3.51 0.40 -21.79
N ALA A 229 3.31 -0.85 -22.20
CA ALA A 229 2.10 -1.27 -22.89
C ALA A 229 0.85 -1.32 -21.99
N GLY A 230 1.00 -1.19 -20.66
CA GLY A 230 -0.01 -1.45 -19.64
C GLY A 230 -0.37 -2.93 -19.52
N ARG A 231 -0.99 -3.30 -18.40
CA ARG A 231 -1.49 -4.66 -18.14
C ARG A 231 -3.01 -4.61 -18.02
N PRO A 232 -3.77 -5.22 -18.95
CA PRO A 232 -5.21 -5.29 -18.83
C PRO A 232 -5.60 -6.29 -17.74
N ASP A 233 -6.44 -5.85 -16.81
CA ASP A 233 -7.10 -6.69 -15.83
C ASP A 233 -8.16 -7.56 -16.52
N SER A 234 -8.00 -8.89 -16.47
CA SER A 234 -8.86 -9.81 -17.19
C SER A 234 -10.29 -9.91 -16.64
N GLY A 235 -10.54 -9.42 -15.42
CA GLY A 235 -11.87 -9.42 -14.81
C GLY A 235 -12.68 -8.16 -15.10
N THR A 236 -12.02 -7.02 -15.34
CA THR A 236 -12.66 -5.70 -15.45
C THR A 236 -12.32 -4.93 -16.73
N ASN A 237 -11.32 -5.37 -17.49
CA ASN A 237 -10.69 -4.64 -18.60
C ASN A 237 -10.04 -3.30 -18.20
N VAL A 238 -9.92 -3.01 -16.89
CA VAL A 238 -9.11 -1.89 -16.41
C VAL A 238 -7.67 -2.10 -16.85
N LYS A 239 -7.08 -1.10 -17.49
CA LYS A 239 -5.69 -1.15 -17.93
C LYS A 239 -4.79 -0.46 -16.91
N TYR A 240 -4.08 -1.24 -16.11
CA TYR A 240 -3.08 -0.71 -15.18
C TYR A 240 -1.84 -0.28 -15.94
N MET A 241 -1.32 0.91 -15.63
CA MET A 241 -0.13 1.47 -16.27
C MET A 241 1.11 1.37 -15.38
N ASN A 242 0.95 1.01 -14.11
CA ASN A 242 2.05 0.80 -13.17
C ASN A 242 1.69 -0.25 -12.11
N MET A 243 2.71 -0.83 -11.48
CA MET A 243 2.56 -1.89 -10.46
C MET A 243 1.98 -1.37 -9.15
N PHE A 244 2.25 -0.12 -8.77
CA PHE A 244 1.75 0.45 -7.51
C PHE A 244 0.22 0.49 -7.50
N ASP A 245 -0.39 1.04 -8.55
CA ASP A 245 -1.85 1.08 -8.71
C ASP A 245 -2.43 -0.34 -8.71
N ALA A 246 -1.80 -1.28 -9.41
CA ALA A 246 -2.24 -2.67 -9.46
C ALA A 246 -2.21 -3.33 -8.07
N GLN A 247 -1.14 -3.13 -7.29
CA GLN A 247 -1.02 -3.68 -5.95
C GLN A 247 -2.02 -3.04 -4.97
N VAL A 248 -2.18 -1.71 -5.02
CA VAL A 248 -3.13 -1.00 -4.18
C VAL A 248 -4.58 -1.37 -4.52
N ASP A 249 -4.90 -1.53 -5.81
CA ASP A 249 -6.25 -1.93 -6.22
C ASP A 249 -6.54 -3.41 -5.98
N ALA A 250 -5.53 -4.28 -5.93
CA ALA A 250 -5.70 -5.65 -5.43
C ALA A 250 -6.15 -5.66 -3.95
N VAL A 251 -5.59 -4.77 -3.12
CA VAL A 251 -6.03 -4.58 -1.73
C VAL A 251 -7.45 -4.00 -1.71
N LYS A 252 -7.74 -3.01 -2.56
CA LYS A 252 -9.09 -2.44 -2.67
C LYS A 252 -10.14 -3.49 -3.06
N ALA A 253 -9.82 -4.35 -4.02
CA ALA A 253 -10.68 -5.45 -4.43
C ALA A 253 -10.91 -6.45 -3.29
N ALA A 254 -9.88 -6.76 -2.49
CA ALA A 254 -10.01 -7.63 -1.32
C ALA A 254 -10.92 -7.03 -0.23
N LEU A 255 -10.77 -5.74 0.06
CA LEU A 255 -11.66 -5.00 0.98
C LEU A 255 -13.10 -5.03 0.46
N ASN A 256 -13.30 -4.76 -0.84
CA ASN A 256 -14.61 -4.76 -1.45
C ASN A 256 -15.28 -6.14 -1.39
N ALA A 257 -14.52 -7.21 -1.63
CA ALA A 257 -15.01 -8.58 -1.54
C ALA A 257 -15.49 -8.97 -0.12
N MET A 258 -14.96 -8.30 0.91
CA MET A 258 -15.40 -8.46 2.31
C MET A 258 -16.42 -7.39 2.75
N SER A 259 -16.92 -6.55 1.85
CA SER A 259 -17.87 -5.46 2.14
C SER A 259 -17.32 -4.35 3.06
N PHE A 260 -16.00 -4.13 3.04
CA PHE A 260 -15.31 -3.02 3.73
C PHE A 260 -14.94 -1.89 2.78
N ASN A 261 -15.86 -1.56 1.87
CA ASN A 261 -15.64 -0.62 0.76
C ASN A 261 -15.21 0.79 1.22
N ASP A 262 -15.63 1.21 2.41
CA ASP A 262 -15.39 2.56 2.93
C ASP A 262 -14.12 2.68 3.78
N VAL A 263 -13.42 1.56 4.03
CA VAL A 263 -12.15 1.59 4.78
C VAL A 263 -11.08 2.23 3.90
N GLU A 264 -10.50 3.32 4.40
CA GLU A 264 -9.43 4.05 3.71
C GLU A 264 -8.13 3.22 3.68
N ILE A 265 -7.45 3.22 2.54
CA ILE A 265 -6.13 2.61 2.40
C ILE A 265 -5.07 3.69 2.60
N VAL A 266 -4.06 3.37 3.41
CA VAL A 266 -2.83 4.15 3.54
C VAL A 266 -1.65 3.24 3.22
N VAL A 267 -0.75 3.68 2.35
CA VAL A 267 0.50 2.98 2.08
C VAL A 267 1.49 3.33 3.18
N ALA A 268 1.72 2.40 4.11
CA ALA A 268 2.62 2.60 5.25
C ALA A 268 4.09 2.54 4.84
N GLU A 269 4.42 1.77 3.82
CA GLU A 269 5.77 1.69 3.29
C GLU A 269 5.75 1.34 1.81
N THR A 270 6.58 2.04 1.05
CA THR A 270 6.93 1.65 -0.31
C THR A 270 8.21 2.37 -0.73
N GLY A 271 9.05 1.73 -1.52
CA GLY A 271 10.35 2.29 -1.88
C GLY A 271 11.12 1.39 -2.84
N TRP A 272 12.31 1.84 -3.21
CA TRP A 272 13.20 1.13 -4.11
C TRP A 272 14.66 1.36 -3.70
N PRO A 273 15.45 0.32 -3.47
CA PRO A 273 16.82 0.47 -3.00
C PRO A 273 17.74 0.94 -4.12
N TYR A 274 18.64 1.87 -3.82
CA TYR A 274 19.56 2.43 -4.83
C TYR A 274 20.82 1.59 -5.04
N LYS A 275 21.02 0.57 -4.19
CA LYS A 275 22.14 -0.37 -4.24
C LYS A 275 21.69 -1.72 -3.70
N GLY A 276 22.23 -2.82 -4.22
CA GLY A 276 21.94 -4.17 -3.77
C GLY A 276 23.11 -5.12 -4.02
N GLY A 277 22.91 -6.39 -3.66
CA GLY A 277 23.83 -7.49 -3.97
C GLY A 277 23.69 -7.98 -5.40
N ASP A 278 24.54 -8.94 -5.78
CA ASP A 278 24.58 -9.49 -7.14
C ASP A 278 23.27 -10.18 -7.57
N ASP A 279 22.47 -10.66 -6.61
CA ASP A 279 21.16 -11.29 -6.84
C ASP A 279 19.97 -10.30 -6.77
N GLU A 280 20.24 -9.01 -6.58
CA GLU A 280 19.20 -8.00 -6.33
C GLU A 280 18.97 -7.11 -7.55
N ALA A 281 18.50 -7.74 -8.63
CA ALA A 281 18.25 -7.07 -9.91
C ALA A 281 17.42 -5.78 -9.72
N GLY A 282 17.87 -4.72 -10.38
CA GLY A 282 17.20 -3.43 -10.39
C GLY A 282 17.54 -2.50 -9.24
N ALA A 283 18.28 -2.93 -8.21
CA ALA A 283 18.73 -2.07 -7.12
C ALA A 283 19.86 -1.13 -7.59
N THR A 284 19.48 0.02 -8.15
CA THR A 284 20.38 1.02 -8.77
C THR A 284 19.90 2.43 -8.46
N ILE A 285 20.81 3.40 -8.48
CA ILE A 285 20.48 4.83 -8.26
C ILE A 285 19.45 5.29 -9.28
N GLU A 286 19.59 4.89 -10.54
CA GLU A 286 18.69 5.27 -11.63
C GLU A 286 17.26 4.76 -11.38
N ASN A 287 17.12 3.51 -10.95
CA ASN A 287 15.81 2.93 -10.69
C ASN A 287 15.18 3.45 -9.39
N ALA A 288 15.98 3.67 -8.32
CA ALA A 288 15.48 4.27 -7.09
C ALA A 288 14.98 5.71 -7.33
N LYS A 289 15.75 6.49 -8.09
CA LYS A 289 15.34 7.82 -8.56
C LYS A 289 14.05 7.76 -9.38
N ALA A 290 13.97 6.84 -10.35
CA ALA A 290 12.79 6.69 -11.20
C ALA A 290 11.56 6.29 -10.39
N TYR A 291 11.67 5.30 -9.51
CA TYR A 291 10.57 4.81 -8.70
C TYR A 291 10.04 5.89 -7.76
N ASN A 292 10.88 6.41 -6.86
CA ASN A 292 10.46 7.38 -5.85
C ASN A 292 10.05 8.71 -6.50
N GLY A 293 10.78 9.19 -7.51
CA GLY A 293 10.45 10.41 -8.24
C GLY A 293 9.13 10.32 -9.01
N ASN A 294 8.86 9.21 -9.68
CA ASN A 294 7.61 9.03 -10.43
C ASN A 294 6.42 8.73 -9.51
N LEU A 295 6.62 8.03 -8.39
CA LEU A 295 5.59 7.88 -7.37
C LEU A 295 5.19 9.24 -6.78
N VAL A 296 6.17 10.10 -6.44
CA VAL A 296 5.90 11.48 -6.01
C VAL A 296 5.13 12.26 -7.07
N ALA A 297 5.47 12.13 -8.35
CA ALA A 297 4.74 12.77 -9.44
C ALA A 297 3.30 12.24 -9.58
N HIS A 298 3.11 10.92 -9.48
CA HIS A 298 1.80 10.26 -9.50
C HIS A 298 0.92 10.76 -8.34
N LEU A 299 1.45 10.80 -7.11
CA LEU A 299 0.74 11.34 -5.95
C LEU A 299 0.41 12.82 -6.11
N ARG A 300 1.27 13.62 -6.75
CA ARG A 300 0.98 15.03 -7.05
C ARG A 300 -0.09 15.24 -8.10
N SER A 301 -0.25 14.30 -9.02
CA SER A 301 -1.26 14.38 -10.07
C SER A 301 -2.70 14.28 -9.54
N MET A 302 -2.89 13.74 -8.32
CA MET A 302 -4.22 13.49 -7.73
C MET A 302 -5.11 12.56 -8.56
N VAL A 303 -4.54 11.83 -9.53
CA VAL A 303 -5.30 10.90 -10.38
C VAL A 303 -5.87 9.73 -9.59
N GLY A 304 -5.21 9.33 -8.50
CA GLY A 304 -5.55 8.15 -7.70
C GLY A 304 -5.26 6.86 -8.45
N THR A 305 -5.87 5.76 -8.00
CA THR A 305 -5.79 4.47 -8.68
C THR A 305 -7.04 4.24 -9.54
N PRO A 306 -7.05 3.29 -10.49
CA PRO A 306 -8.24 2.98 -11.26
C PRO A 306 -9.51 2.67 -10.43
N LEU A 307 -9.40 1.97 -9.30
CA LEU A 307 -10.54 1.70 -8.41
C LEU A 307 -10.80 2.80 -7.37
N MET A 308 -9.88 3.76 -7.22
CA MET A 308 -10.01 4.91 -6.31
C MET A 308 -9.59 6.22 -7.02
N PRO A 309 -10.29 6.64 -8.09
CA PRO A 309 -9.88 7.78 -8.89
C PRO A 309 -10.14 9.12 -8.19
N GLY A 310 -9.36 10.14 -8.55
CA GLY A 310 -9.58 11.53 -8.15
C GLY A 310 -9.12 11.89 -6.74
N LYS A 311 -8.43 10.98 -6.04
CA LYS A 311 -7.81 11.23 -4.74
C LYS A 311 -6.47 10.50 -4.66
N SER A 312 -5.42 11.19 -4.20
CA SER A 312 -4.14 10.54 -3.91
C SER A 312 -4.22 9.65 -2.67
N ILE A 313 -3.47 8.55 -2.74
CA ILE A 313 -3.32 7.62 -1.63
C ILE A 313 -2.26 8.16 -0.68
N ASP A 314 -2.61 8.31 0.59
CA ASP A 314 -1.67 8.65 1.64
C ASP A 314 -0.54 7.62 1.67
N THR A 315 0.70 8.06 1.41
CA THR A 315 1.83 7.17 1.11
C THR A 315 3.08 7.62 1.85
N TYR A 316 3.69 6.70 2.60
CA TYR A 316 4.97 6.91 3.26
C TYR A 316 6.09 6.24 2.47
N LEU A 317 7.01 7.05 1.93
CA LEU A 317 8.19 6.53 1.24
C LEU A 317 9.14 5.84 2.24
N PHE A 318 9.64 4.68 1.88
CA PHE A 318 10.65 3.92 2.62
C PHE A 318 12.01 4.08 1.92
N ALA A 319 13.01 4.74 2.52
CA ALA A 319 13.01 5.42 3.82
C ALA A 319 13.80 6.74 3.80
N LEU A 320 13.75 7.51 4.88
CA LEU A 320 14.39 8.83 4.95
C LEU A 320 15.92 8.74 4.81
N TYR A 321 16.54 7.80 5.52
CA TYR A 321 17.98 7.54 5.53
C TYR A 321 18.25 6.06 5.27
N ASP A 322 19.48 5.75 4.89
CA ASP A 322 19.98 4.37 4.99
C ASP A 322 20.07 3.94 6.45
N GLU A 323 19.69 2.69 6.69
CA GLU A 323 19.78 2.08 8.01
C GLU A 323 20.92 1.04 7.99
N ASP A 324 22.14 1.46 8.34
CA ASP A 324 23.37 0.68 8.12
C ASP A 324 23.48 -0.59 8.95
N LEU A 325 22.71 -0.70 10.04
CA LEU A 325 22.61 -1.89 10.87
C LEU A 325 21.45 -2.80 10.47
N LYS A 326 20.64 -2.46 9.45
CA LYS A 326 19.59 -3.37 8.96
C LYS A 326 20.25 -4.68 8.52
N PRO A 327 19.83 -5.82 9.06
CA PRO A 327 20.36 -7.11 8.64
C PRO A 327 19.65 -7.59 7.36
N GLY A 328 20.01 -8.78 6.87
CA GLY A 328 19.46 -9.32 5.62
C GLY A 328 20.22 -8.87 4.37
N LYS A 329 19.53 -8.84 3.23
CA LYS A 329 20.15 -8.58 1.92
C LYS A 329 20.86 -7.21 1.87
N PRO A 330 21.89 -7.03 1.03
CA PRO A 330 22.58 -5.74 0.88
C PRO A 330 21.65 -4.55 0.62
N SER A 331 20.57 -4.74 -0.14
CA SER A 331 19.61 -3.68 -0.44
C SER A 331 18.88 -3.10 0.77
N GLU A 332 18.72 -3.86 1.85
CA GLU A 332 18.07 -3.41 3.09
C GLU A 332 18.77 -2.19 3.71
N ARG A 333 20.07 -2.00 3.41
CA ARG A 333 20.91 -0.89 3.90
C ARG A 333 21.02 0.27 2.90
N ALA A 334 20.18 0.29 1.86
CA ALA A 334 20.30 1.21 0.72
C ALA A 334 18.94 1.74 0.22
N PHE A 335 17.94 1.85 1.10
CA PHE A 335 16.61 2.41 0.78
C PHE A 335 16.50 3.93 1.02
N GLY A 336 17.54 4.56 1.56
CA GLY A 336 17.54 5.97 1.89
C GLY A 336 17.25 6.88 0.70
N ILE A 337 16.58 8.00 1.00
CA ILE A 337 16.39 9.11 0.07
C ILE A 337 17.45 10.20 0.32
N TYR A 338 17.89 10.35 1.57
CA TYR A 338 18.92 11.28 1.99
C TYR A 338 20.09 10.53 2.64
N ASN A 339 21.29 11.07 2.45
CA ASN A 339 22.47 10.71 3.23
C ASN A 339 22.32 11.25 4.66
N VAL A 340 23.13 10.71 5.58
CA VAL A 340 23.20 11.19 6.96
C VAL A 340 23.73 12.63 7.09
N ASP A 341 24.41 13.14 6.06
CA ASP A 341 24.83 14.55 5.95
C ASP A 341 23.71 15.48 5.42
N LEU A 342 22.48 14.95 5.27
CA LEU A 342 21.26 15.63 4.81
C LEU A 342 21.25 15.96 3.31
N THR A 343 22.24 15.53 2.54
CA THR A 343 22.21 15.65 1.07
C THR A 343 21.30 14.58 0.46
N PRO A 344 20.56 14.89 -0.62
CA PRO A 344 19.79 13.86 -1.31
C PRO A 344 20.72 12.85 -2.00
N ILE A 345 20.44 11.55 -1.87
CA ILE A 345 21.15 10.49 -2.59
C ILE A 345 20.82 10.58 -4.09
N TYR A 346 19.57 10.91 -4.39
CA TYR A 346 19.05 11.18 -5.72
C TYR A 346 17.89 12.19 -5.64
N ASP A 347 17.62 12.88 -6.74
CA ASP A 347 16.49 13.83 -6.81
C ASP A 347 15.16 13.10 -7.07
N ALA A 348 14.36 12.94 -6.00
CA ALA A 348 13.00 12.41 -6.05
C ALA A 348 11.93 13.53 -6.13
N ASN A 349 12.30 14.74 -6.57
CA ASN A 349 11.43 15.91 -6.69
C ASN A 349 10.77 16.33 -5.37
N LEU A 350 11.41 16.13 -4.21
CA LEU A 350 10.81 16.36 -2.90
C LEU A 350 10.98 17.78 -2.36
N SER A 351 11.88 18.59 -2.90
CA SER A 351 12.14 19.97 -2.45
C SER A 351 10.89 20.84 -2.58
N LYS A 352 10.54 21.65 -1.56
CA LYS A 352 9.35 22.53 -1.63
C LYS A 352 9.37 23.53 -2.81
N GLY A 353 10.54 23.82 -3.37
CA GLY A 353 10.71 24.69 -4.55
C GLY A 353 10.49 24.01 -5.91
N SER A 354 10.36 22.68 -5.99
CA SER A 354 10.28 21.94 -7.26
C SER A 354 8.85 21.77 -7.80
N GLN A 355 7.92 22.66 -7.44
CA GLN A 355 6.54 22.61 -7.97
C GLN A 355 6.41 23.04 -9.44
N GLY A 356 7.50 23.43 -10.10
CA GLY A 356 7.52 23.85 -11.51
C GLY A 356 8.04 22.76 -12.44
N GLY A 357 7.22 21.78 -12.80
CA GLY A 357 7.59 20.79 -13.80
C GLY A 357 6.74 19.53 -13.74
N LEU A 358 5.44 19.63 -14.02
CA LEU A 358 4.60 18.45 -14.24
C LEU A 358 5.10 17.74 -15.50
N ALA A 359 5.85 16.65 -15.34
CA ALA A 359 5.87 15.61 -16.35
C ALA A 359 4.45 15.02 -16.36
N ASN A 360 3.75 15.15 -17.50
CA ASN A 360 2.42 14.60 -17.68
C ASN A 360 2.46 13.08 -17.49
N ALA A 361 2.06 12.59 -16.32
CA ALA A 361 1.71 11.19 -16.15
C ALA A 361 0.53 10.89 -17.09
N PRO A 362 0.59 9.85 -17.93
CA PRO A 362 -0.55 9.48 -18.77
C PRO A 362 -1.74 9.13 -17.87
N ALA A 363 -2.85 9.87 -18.01
CA ALA A 363 -4.10 9.51 -17.37
C ALA A 363 -4.57 8.14 -17.88
N PRO A 364 -5.11 7.25 -17.02
CA PRO A 364 -5.75 6.04 -17.49
C PRO A 364 -6.97 6.40 -18.33
N THR A 365 -6.93 6.08 -19.62
CA THR A 365 -8.11 6.14 -20.49
C THR A 365 -9.05 5.00 -20.14
N ILE A 366 -10.25 5.34 -19.66
CA ILE A 366 -11.38 4.43 -19.62
C ILE A 366 -11.85 4.28 -21.07
N SER A 367 -11.55 3.14 -21.69
CA SER A 367 -12.16 2.79 -22.98
C SER A 367 -13.66 2.54 -22.77
N PRO A 368 -14.55 3.07 -23.64
CA PRO A 368 -15.96 2.70 -23.63
C PRO A 368 -16.14 1.19 -23.82
N PRO A 369 -17.23 0.58 -23.33
CA PRO A 369 -17.52 -0.82 -23.59
C PRO A 369 -17.60 -1.04 -25.10
N THR A 370 -16.83 -1.99 -25.63
CA THR A 370 -16.99 -2.43 -27.01
C THR A 370 -18.35 -3.12 -27.13
N ASP A 371 -19.22 -2.59 -28.00
CA ASP A 371 -20.53 -3.19 -28.29
C ASP A 371 -20.36 -4.66 -28.68
N ALA A 372 -21.10 -5.53 -27.98
CA ALA A 372 -21.18 -6.95 -28.30
C ALA A 372 -21.77 -7.16 -29.71
N PRO A 373 -21.31 -8.14 -30.49
CA PRO A 373 -21.92 -8.43 -31.78
C PRO A 373 -23.35 -8.92 -31.60
N THR A 374 -24.30 -8.23 -32.24
CA THR A 374 -25.70 -8.64 -32.36
C THR A 374 -25.83 -9.82 -33.31
N THR A 375 -26.00 -11.03 -32.79
CA THR A 375 -26.53 -12.16 -33.58
C THR A 375 -28.05 -12.12 -33.56
N SER A 376 -28.63 -11.55 -34.60
CA SER A 376 -30.04 -11.71 -34.95
C SER A 376 -30.19 -12.88 -35.93
N GLY A 377 -31.11 -13.81 -35.67
CA GLY A 377 -31.50 -14.83 -36.65
C GLY A 377 -32.07 -16.10 -36.05
N ALA A 378 -33.38 -16.10 -35.79
CA ALA A 378 -34.15 -17.28 -35.39
C ALA A 378 -34.41 -18.23 -36.58
N THR A 379 -34.20 -19.52 -36.32
CA THR A 379 -34.95 -20.72 -36.73
C THR A 379 -35.69 -20.76 -38.09
N THR A 380 -35.31 -21.71 -38.96
CA THR A 380 -36.26 -22.65 -39.61
C THR A 380 -35.57 -23.97 -39.98
N LEU A 381 -36.24 -25.08 -39.67
CA LEU A 381 -35.93 -26.46 -40.07
C LEU A 381 -36.45 -26.71 -41.50
N PRO A 382 -35.87 -27.65 -42.27
CA PRO A 382 -36.73 -28.73 -42.75
C PRO A 382 -36.10 -30.14 -42.83
N THR A 383 -37.02 -31.07 -43.04
CA THR A 383 -37.06 -32.54 -42.98
C THR A 383 -36.32 -33.34 -44.05
N ASN A 384 -36.01 -34.59 -43.65
CA ASN A 384 -35.46 -35.77 -44.36
C ASN A 384 -35.92 -36.02 -45.82
N THR A 385 -35.02 -36.64 -46.60
CA THR A 385 -35.33 -37.84 -47.42
C THR A 385 -34.10 -38.75 -47.59
N SER A 386 -34.40 -40.05 -47.65
CA SER A 386 -33.51 -41.22 -47.63
C SER A 386 -33.04 -41.64 -49.03
N THR A 387 -31.84 -42.23 -49.14
CA THR A 387 -31.54 -43.37 -50.02
C THR A 387 -30.21 -44.04 -49.63
N THR A 388 -30.24 -45.35 -49.38
CA THR A 388 -29.12 -46.31 -49.23
C THR A 388 -29.14 -47.29 -50.43
N PRO A 389 -28.30 -48.35 -50.58
CA PRO A 389 -27.12 -48.83 -49.80
C PRO A 389 -25.89 -49.29 -50.65
N ASN A 390 -24.72 -49.52 -50.03
CA ASN A 390 -24.11 -50.88 -49.93
C ASN A 390 -22.74 -50.93 -49.20
N THR A 391 -22.75 -51.68 -48.09
CA THR A 391 -21.81 -52.75 -47.64
C THR A 391 -20.28 -52.57 -47.73
N THR A 392 -19.61 -52.48 -46.58
CA THR A 392 -18.97 -53.62 -45.85
C THR A 392 -18.26 -53.13 -44.58
N THR A 393 -18.44 -53.85 -43.47
CA THR A 393 -17.85 -53.69 -42.12
C THR A 393 -16.75 -54.76 -41.91
N PRO A 394 -16.10 -54.92 -40.72
CA PRO A 394 -15.80 -54.00 -39.60
C PRO A 394 -14.33 -54.10 -39.10
N ARG A 395 -13.91 -53.22 -38.16
CA ARG A 395 -13.34 -53.66 -36.87
C ARG A 395 -13.22 -52.53 -35.83
N ASP A 396 -13.89 -52.78 -34.71
CA ASP A 396 -13.56 -52.54 -33.31
C ASP A 396 -13.36 -51.10 -32.77
N SER A 397 -14.42 -50.64 -32.10
CA SER A 397 -14.42 -49.87 -30.84
C SER A 397 -14.87 -50.85 -29.72
N PRO A 398 -14.99 -50.54 -28.40
CA PRO A 398 -15.08 -49.20 -27.78
C PRO A 398 -14.56 -49.03 -26.30
N THR A 399 -14.51 -47.76 -25.87
CA THR A 399 -14.94 -47.18 -24.56
C THR A 399 -14.44 -47.66 -23.17
N ALA A 400 -14.07 -46.63 -22.38
CA ALA A 400 -14.64 -46.22 -21.07
C ALA A 400 -13.98 -46.58 -19.70
N ARG A 401 -14.02 -45.54 -18.84
CA ARG A 401 -14.31 -45.47 -17.39
C ARG A 401 -13.24 -45.81 -16.33
N VAL A 402 -12.87 -44.75 -15.58
CA VAL A 402 -12.98 -44.54 -14.11
C VAL A 402 -12.74 -45.75 -13.19
N ASN A 403 -11.68 -45.75 -12.35
CA ASN A 403 -11.72 -45.44 -10.90
C ASN A 403 -10.39 -45.75 -10.16
N ALA A 404 -10.28 -45.18 -8.96
CA ALA A 404 -9.13 -45.10 -8.06
C ALA A 404 -8.64 -46.41 -7.39
N SER A 405 -7.44 -46.29 -6.79
CA SER A 405 -6.93 -46.87 -5.52
C SER A 405 -5.76 -47.90 -5.55
N LYS A 406 -4.65 -47.44 -4.93
CA LYS A 406 -3.68 -48.08 -4.00
C LYS A 406 -2.32 -48.61 -4.50
N ASN A 407 -1.29 -47.85 -4.07
CA ASN A 407 -0.02 -48.18 -3.38
C ASN A 407 0.95 -49.17 -4.08
N ASP A 408 2.27 -48.95 -4.16
CA ASP A 408 3.21 -48.26 -3.27
C ASP A 408 4.46 -47.75 -4.00
N ALA A 409 5.07 -46.71 -3.41
CA ALA A 409 6.49 -46.36 -3.43
C ALA A 409 7.19 -46.08 -4.77
N THR A 410 7.28 -44.79 -5.13
CA THR A 410 8.55 -44.14 -5.49
C THR A 410 8.42 -42.62 -5.44
N LEU A 411 9.51 -41.95 -5.09
CA LEU A 411 9.58 -40.56 -4.64
C LEU A 411 9.06 -39.54 -5.66
N ASP A 412 8.14 -38.69 -5.21
CA ASP A 412 7.86 -37.40 -5.83
C ASP A 412 8.17 -36.29 -4.81
N LYS A 413 9.23 -35.53 -5.08
CA LYS A 413 9.57 -34.26 -4.41
C LYS A 413 9.90 -33.25 -5.50
N MET A 414 8.87 -32.61 -6.06
CA MET A 414 8.99 -31.34 -6.76
C MET A 414 7.59 -30.71 -6.85
N GLY A 415 7.21 -30.01 -5.79
CA GLY A 415 5.88 -29.40 -5.66
C GLY A 415 5.65 -28.75 -4.31
N ALA A 416 6.68 -28.10 -3.75
CA ALA A 416 6.62 -27.24 -2.56
C ALA A 416 8.04 -26.70 -2.29
N SER A 417 8.49 -25.69 -3.03
CA SER A 417 9.73 -24.95 -2.71
C SER A 417 9.80 -23.68 -3.55
N LEU A 418 9.07 -22.63 -3.16
CA LEU A 418 9.44 -21.25 -3.50
C LEU A 418 8.80 -20.18 -2.59
N ILE A 419 8.49 -20.52 -1.34
CA ILE A 419 8.05 -19.55 -0.30
C ILE A 419 9.01 -19.57 0.93
N ILE A 420 9.98 -20.49 0.97
CA ILE A 420 10.76 -20.76 2.18
C ILE A 420 12.17 -20.12 2.18
N VAL A 421 12.71 -19.67 1.04
CA VAL A 421 14.12 -19.22 0.99
C VAL A 421 14.31 -17.71 1.18
N VAL A 422 13.26 -16.89 1.07
CA VAL A 422 13.32 -15.45 1.46
C VAL A 422 12.94 -15.25 2.94
N SER A 423 12.37 -16.27 3.59
CA SER A 423 11.66 -16.16 4.86
C SER A 423 12.51 -16.30 6.14
N LEU A 424 13.84 -16.43 6.04
CA LEU A 424 14.71 -16.60 7.22
C LEU A 424 15.46 -15.33 7.65
N ALA A 425 15.40 -14.25 6.87
CA ALA A 425 16.15 -13.02 7.13
C ALA A 425 15.29 -11.85 7.63
N VAL A 426 13.99 -12.04 7.93
CA VAL A 426 13.15 -11.00 8.56
C VAL A 426 12.58 -11.49 9.92
N ALA A 427 12.49 -12.80 10.12
CA ALA A 427 12.02 -13.41 11.37
C ALA A 427 13.00 -13.35 12.56
N LEU A 428 14.12 -12.63 12.43
CA LEU A 428 15.11 -12.39 13.49
C LEU A 428 15.21 -10.90 13.87
N MET A 429 14.24 -10.06 13.45
CA MET A 429 14.36 -8.59 13.48
C MET A 429 13.20 -7.86 14.16
N LEU A 430 12.40 -8.53 14.98
CA LEU A 430 11.45 -7.90 15.89
C LEU A 430 11.51 -8.56 17.26
#